data_AF-A0A352PJ21-F1
#
_entry.id   AF-A0A352PJ21-F1
#
_cell.length_a   1.000
_cell.length_b   1.000
_cell.length_c   1.000
_cell.angle_alpha   90.00
_cell.angle_beta   90.00
_cell.angle_gamma   90.00
#
_symmetry.space_group_name_H-M   'P 1'
#
loop_
_entity.id
_entity.type
_entity.pdbx_description
1 polymer ?
#
loop_
_entity_poly.entity_id
_entity_poly.type
_entity_poly.pdbx_seq_one_letter_code
_entity_poly.pdbx_strand_id
1 'polypeptide(L)'
;MTKNLNTLERTARLVLALILLIAGLFIFQDIFAKIAVFVISALFALEAILAHCWSLPKISGGKYALAGMQFVFGYIWFLGGVHKIFDPVFAEKFSQTIAFFAKDNPIKFYSDYLLNSVTANSWIYVILVSYGEAILGASLIILSALLVWSKGARLRKSAVMLSMIAMLVSAFASANFFFATHQIQGTGSLNMLMFWVATLSAYALANESRSK
;
A
#
# COMPACT_ATOMS: atom_id res chain seq x y z
N MET A 1 -25.70 -27.77 -2.32
CA MET A 1 -24.38 -27.13 -2.55
C MET A 1 -23.44 -27.53 -1.42
N THR A 2 -22.24 -28.02 -1.73
CA THR A 2 -21.26 -28.46 -0.72
C THR A 2 -20.51 -27.27 -0.13
N LYS A 3 -20.48 -27.17 1.21
CA LYS A 3 -19.69 -26.15 1.92
C LYS A 3 -18.21 -26.33 1.57
N ASN A 4 -17.51 -25.26 1.18
CA ASN A 4 -16.09 -25.35 0.76
C ASN A 4 -15.09 -24.76 1.77
N LEU A 5 -15.59 -24.08 2.81
CA LEU A 5 -14.79 -23.39 3.82
C LEU A 5 -14.76 -24.16 5.15
N ASN A 6 -13.58 -24.26 5.76
CA ASN A 6 -13.42 -24.80 7.11
C ASN A 6 -13.77 -23.76 8.19
N THR A 7 -13.85 -24.18 9.47
CA THR A 7 -14.24 -23.29 10.57
C THR A 7 -13.27 -22.11 10.73
N LEU A 8 -11.96 -22.35 10.60
CA LEU A 8 -10.94 -21.31 10.75
C LEU A 8 -11.03 -20.24 9.64
N GLU A 9 -11.25 -20.67 8.40
CA GLU A 9 -11.46 -19.82 7.23
C GLU A 9 -12.72 -18.96 7.35
N ARG A 10 -13.77 -19.48 7.98
CA ARG A 10 -15.01 -18.74 8.26
C ARG A 10 -14.79 -17.69 9.35
N THR A 11 -14.13 -18.07 10.45
CA THR A 11 -13.78 -17.14 11.54
C THR A 11 -12.90 -16.01 11.03
N ALA A 12 -11.86 -16.31 10.25
CA ALA A 12 -10.97 -15.31 9.69
C ALA A 12 -11.70 -14.29 8.81
N ARG A 13 -12.63 -14.76 7.94
CA ARG A 13 -13.46 -13.86 7.12
C ARG A 13 -14.42 -13.01 7.94
N LEU A 14 -15.02 -13.53 8.99
CA LEU A 14 -15.88 -12.73 9.90
C LEU A 14 -15.07 -11.64 10.61
N VAL A 15 -13.89 -11.98 11.11
CA VAL A 15 -12.99 -11.01 11.76
C VAL A 15 -12.56 -9.93 10.76
N LEU A 16 -12.17 -10.32 9.55
CA LEU A 16 -11.81 -9.39 8.47
C LEU A 16 -12.99 -8.48 8.09
N ALA A 17 -14.19 -9.04 7.93
CA ALA A 17 -15.40 -8.27 7.68
C ALA A 17 -15.64 -7.25 8.79
N LEU A 18 -15.53 -7.65 10.06
CA LEU A 18 -15.71 -6.75 11.19
C LEU A 18 -14.67 -5.62 11.22
N ILE A 19 -13.40 -5.94 10.98
CA ILE A 19 -12.32 -4.95 10.92
C ILE A 19 -12.59 -3.94 9.78
N LEU A 20 -12.95 -4.44 8.59
CA LEU A 20 -13.28 -3.58 7.45
C LEU A 20 -14.52 -2.73 7.71
N LEU A 21 -15.56 -3.29 8.34
CA LEU A 21 -16.75 -2.54 8.74
C LEU A 21 -16.38 -1.38 9.68
N ILE A 22 -15.60 -1.65 10.73
CA ILE A 22 -15.11 -0.63 11.67
C ILE A 22 -14.26 0.41 10.94
N ALA A 23 -13.36 -0.02 10.05
CA ALA A 23 -12.53 0.90 9.26
C ALA A 23 -13.37 1.80 8.35
N GLY A 24 -14.39 1.26 7.68
CA GLY A 24 -15.33 2.02 6.85
C GLY A 24 -16.14 3.05 7.66
N LEU A 25 -16.47 2.75 8.91
CA LEU A 25 -17.22 3.66 9.80
C LEU A 25 -16.36 4.79 10.35
N PHE A 26 -15.13 4.49 10.79
CA PHE A 26 -14.35 5.42 11.63
C PHE A 26 -13.06 5.93 10.99
N ILE A 27 -12.48 5.22 10.03
CA ILE A 27 -11.15 5.54 9.49
C ILE A 27 -11.26 6.28 8.17
N PHE A 28 -12.00 5.73 7.20
CA PHE A 28 -12.11 6.34 5.89
C PHE A 28 -13.01 7.57 5.95
N GLN A 29 -12.55 8.71 5.43
CA GLN A 29 -13.36 9.93 5.30
C GLN A 29 -14.00 10.03 3.90
N ASP A 30 -13.28 9.58 2.88
CA ASP A 30 -13.73 9.56 1.48
C ASP A 30 -14.91 8.60 1.25
N ILE A 31 -15.91 9.04 0.47
CA ILE A 31 -17.15 8.29 0.25
C ILE A 31 -16.94 7.05 -0.63
N PHE A 32 -16.07 7.12 -1.63
CA PHE A 32 -15.81 5.99 -2.52
C PHE A 32 -15.02 4.90 -1.78
N ALA A 33 -14.05 5.30 -0.96
CA ALA A 33 -13.32 4.40 -0.07
C ALA A 33 -14.27 3.67 0.90
N LYS A 34 -15.20 4.41 1.52
CA LYS A 34 -16.24 3.83 2.39
C LYS A 34 -17.07 2.79 1.65
N ILE A 35 -17.61 3.14 0.48
CA ILE A 35 -18.44 2.22 -0.31
C ILE A 35 -17.65 0.95 -0.65
N ALA A 36 -16.42 1.09 -1.14
CA ALA A 36 -15.59 -0.06 -1.48
C ALA A 36 -15.34 -0.98 -0.28
N VAL A 37 -14.98 -0.41 0.87
CA VAL A 37 -14.72 -1.15 2.11
C VAL A 37 -15.98 -1.83 2.64
N PHE A 38 -17.13 -1.16 2.60
CA PHE A 38 -18.41 -1.75 3.01
C PHE A 38 -18.83 -2.91 2.10
N VAL A 39 -18.66 -2.79 0.79
CA VAL A 39 -18.95 -3.87 -0.16
C VAL A 39 -18.05 -5.08 0.10
N ILE A 40 -16.74 -4.87 0.28
CA ILE A 40 -15.79 -5.96 0.57
C ILE A 40 -16.10 -6.61 1.92
N SER A 41 -16.40 -5.80 2.95
CA SER A 41 -16.82 -6.28 4.26
C SER A 41 -18.07 -7.18 4.17
N ALA A 42 -19.11 -6.71 3.47
CA ALA A 42 -20.35 -7.46 3.29
C ALA A 42 -20.11 -8.78 2.55
N LEU A 43 -19.27 -8.77 1.51
CA LEU A 43 -18.89 -9.98 0.78
C LEU A 43 -18.19 -11.00 1.70
N PHE A 44 -17.22 -10.58 2.52
CA PHE A 44 -16.56 -11.49 3.46
C PHE A 44 -17.49 -12.04 4.54
N ALA A 45 -18.38 -11.20 5.09
CA ALA A 45 -19.38 -11.66 6.04
C ALA A 45 -20.29 -12.73 5.41
N LEU A 46 -20.76 -12.48 4.19
CA LEU A 46 -21.67 -13.35 3.48
C LEU A 46 -21.02 -14.69 3.10
N GLU A 47 -19.77 -14.69 2.64
CA GLU A 47 -19.00 -15.92 2.41
C GLU A 47 -18.81 -16.76 3.69
N ALA A 48 -18.53 -16.10 4.81
CA ALA A 48 -18.33 -16.78 6.08
C ALA A 48 -19.62 -17.41 6.62
N ILE A 49 -20.75 -16.72 6.48
CA ILE A 49 -22.08 -17.20 6.89
C ILE A 49 -22.49 -18.39 6.02
N LEU A 50 -22.42 -18.24 4.69
CA LEU A 50 -22.84 -19.28 3.75
C LEU A 50 -21.85 -20.45 3.64
N ALA A 51 -20.65 -20.33 4.24
CA ALA A 51 -19.57 -21.31 4.15
C ALA A 51 -19.21 -21.67 2.69
N HIS A 52 -19.36 -20.69 1.81
CA HIS A 52 -19.22 -20.84 0.38
C HIS A 52 -18.43 -19.66 -0.16
N CYS A 53 -17.39 -19.95 -0.95
CA CYS A 53 -16.48 -18.95 -1.43
C CYS A 53 -16.76 -18.61 -2.89
N TRP A 54 -17.16 -17.37 -3.15
CA TRP A 54 -17.48 -16.85 -4.48
C TRP A 54 -16.42 -15.89 -4.99
N SER A 55 -15.88 -15.07 -4.10
CA SER A 55 -14.98 -13.96 -4.39
C SER A 55 -13.51 -14.36 -4.24
N LEU A 56 -13.21 -15.41 -3.46
CA LEU A 56 -11.85 -15.92 -3.25
C LEU A 56 -11.78 -17.44 -3.49
N PRO A 57 -10.82 -17.96 -4.27
CA PRO A 57 -10.41 -19.36 -4.15
C PRO A 57 -10.04 -19.68 -2.68
N LYS A 58 -10.13 -20.95 -2.27
CA LYS A 58 -9.72 -21.42 -0.92
C LYS A 58 -8.50 -20.64 -0.45
N ILE A 59 -8.59 -20.05 0.75
CA ILE A 59 -7.54 -19.18 1.27
C ILE A 59 -6.34 -20.08 1.60
N SER A 60 -5.50 -20.35 0.61
CA SER A 60 -4.09 -20.63 0.89
C SER A 60 -3.52 -19.29 1.34
N GLY A 61 -3.57 -19.04 2.66
CA GLY A 61 -3.48 -17.73 3.32
C GLY A 61 -2.48 -16.72 2.79
N GLY A 62 -1.33 -17.17 2.29
CA GLY A 62 -0.26 -16.29 1.82
C GLY A 62 -0.66 -15.40 0.63
N LYS A 63 -1.22 -15.97 -0.44
CA LYS A 63 -1.44 -15.24 -1.70
C LYS A 63 -2.41 -14.07 -1.55
N TYR A 64 -3.54 -14.30 -0.87
CA TYR A 64 -4.57 -13.28 -0.69
C TYR A 64 -4.16 -12.21 0.31
N ALA A 65 -3.42 -12.59 1.37
CA ALA A 65 -2.85 -11.63 2.30
C ALA A 65 -1.86 -10.70 1.59
N LEU A 66 -0.97 -11.25 0.76
CA LEU A 66 0.00 -10.46 -0.01
C LEU A 66 -0.69 -9.54 -1.01
N ALA A 67 -1.69 -10.03 -1.74
CA ALA A 67 -2.47 -9.20 -2.65
C ALA A 67 -3.23 -8.09 -1.90
N GLY A 68 -3.80 -8.39 -0.73
CA GLY A 68 -4.48 -7.40 0.10
C GLY A 68 -3.55 -6.31 0.61
N MET A 69 -2.37 -6.68 1.15
CA MET A 69 -1.34 -5.72 1.57
C MET A 69 -0.90 -4.84 0.40
N GLN A 70 -0.67 -5.45 -0.76
CA GLN A 70 -0.29 -4.76 -1.98
C GLN A 70 -1.35 -3.77 -2.46
N PHE A 71 -2.62 -4.15 -2.39
CA PHE A 71 -3.73 -3.27 -2.73
C PHE A 71 -3.80 -2.07 -1.78
N VAL A 72 -3.68 -2.28 -0.47
CA VAL A 72 -3.71 -1.19 0.53
C VAL A 72 -2.56 -0.21 0.32
N PHE A 73 -1.34 -0.71 0.16
CA PHE A 73 -0.19 0.14 -0.15
C PHE A 73 -0.39 0.88 -1.48
N GLY A 74 -0.84 0.15 -2.50
CA GLY A 74 -1.14 0.73 -3.80
C GLY A 74 -2.15 1.86 -3.72
N TYR A 75 -3.21 1.68 -2.95
CA TYR A 75 -4.24 2.69 -2.72
C TYR A 75 -3.69 3.94 -2.00
N ILE A 76 -2.91 3.76 -0.94
CA ILE A 76 -2.29 4.87 -0.19
C ILE A 76 -1.38 5.70 -1.11
N TRP A 77 -0.48 5.05 -1.84
CA TRP A 77 0.43 5.73 -2.76
C TRP A 77 -0.29 6.38 -3.94
N PHE A 78 -1.29 5.69 -4.50
CA PHE A 78 -2.05 6.20 -5.63
C PHE A 78 -2.81 7.47 -5.23
N LEU A 79 -3.54 7.42 -4.12
CA LEU A 79 -4.30 8.57 -3.63
C LEU A 79 -3.37 9.72 -3.23
N GLY A 80 -2.23 9.42 -2.59
CA GLY A 80 -1.21 10.40 -2.25
C GLY A 80 -0.61 11.09 -3.46
N GLY A 81 -0.25 10.34 -4.50
CA GLY A 81 0.30 10.88 -5.74
C GLY A 81 -0.74 11.66 -6.55
N VAL A 82 -1.95 11.13 -6.72
CA VAL A 82 -3.04 11.79 -7.46
C VAL A 82 -3.42 13.11 -6.80
N HIS A 83 -3.57 13.17 -5.48
CA HIS A 83 -3.81 14.45 -4.79
C HIS A 83 -2.69 15.45 -5.05
N LYS A 84 -1.42 15.03 -5.01
CA LYS A 84 -0.28 15.92 -5.30
C LYS A 84 -0.23 16.42 -6.75
N ILE A 85 -0.68 15.61 -7.71
CA ILE A 85 -0.74 16.00 -9.13
C ILE A 85 -1.81 17.08 -9.35
N PHE A 86 -2.97 16.95 -8.69
CA PHE A 86 -4.10 17.84 -8.90
C PHE A 86 -4.19 19.00 -7.91
N ASP A 87 -3.38 19.01 -6.85
CA ASP A 87 -3.29 20.11 -5.91
C ASP A 87 -2.22 21.13 -6.35
N PRO A 88 -2.61 22.30 -6.90
CA PRO A 88 -1.64 23.33 -7.28
C PRO A 88 -0.84 23.87 -6.09
N VAL A 89 -1.40 23.78 -4.88
CA VAL A 89 -0.75 24.25 -3.65
C VAL A 89 0.43 23.34 -3.28
N PHE A 90 0.40 22.07 -3.66
CA PHE A 90 1.51 21.15 -3.40
C PHE A 90 2.80 21.62 -4.06
N ALA A 91 2.75 21.95 -5.36
CA ALA A 91 3.92 22.42 -6.10
C ALA A 91 4.43 23.77 -5.57
N GLU A 92 3.52 24.70 -5.28
CA GLU A 92 3.86 26.03 -4.76
C GLU A 92 4.54 25.94 -3.39
N LYS A 93 4.03 25.10 -2.49
CA LYS A 93 4.53 24.96 -1.12
C LYS A 93 5.60 23.89 -0.95
N PHE A 94 6.01 23.21 -2.02
CA PHE A 94 6.94 22.08 -1.92
C PHE A 94 8.26 22.49 -1.28
N SER A 95 8.90 23.55 -1.78
CA SER A 95 10.17 24.07 -1.27
C SER A 95 10.08 24.44 0.22
N GLN A 96 8.99 25.10 0.62
CA GLN A 96 8.75 25.46 2.03
C GLN A 96 8.55 24.22 2.91
N THR A 97 7.85 23.21 2.40
CA THR A 97 7.61 21.94 3.11
C THR A 97 8.92 21.18 3.31
N ILE A 98 9.79 21.16 2.29
CA ILE A 98 11.11 20.53 2.39
C ILE A 98 12.02 21.29 3.38
N ALA A 99 12.01 22.62 3.34
CA ALA A 99 12.74 23.44 4.32
C ALA A 99 12.24 23.20 5.76
N PHE A 100 10.93 23.03 5.95
CA PHE A 100 10.34 22.64 7.22
C PHE A 100 10.82 21.25 7.69
N PHE A 101 10.87 20.27 6.79
CA PHE A 101 11.41 18.94 7.09
C PHE A 101 12.91 18.95 7.41
N ALA A 102 13.67 19.93 6.93
CA ALA A 102 15.09 20.06 7.21
C ALA A 102 15.42 20.79 8.53
N LYS A 103 14.63 21.82 8.88
CA LYS A 103 14.93 22.79 9.96
C LYS A 103 15.31 22.15 11.30
N ASP A 104 14.59 21.12 11.71
CA ASP A 104 14.76 20.45 13.02
C ASP A 104 15.03 18.94 12.87
N ASN A 105 15.58 18.53 11.72
CA ASN A 105 15.86 17.12 11.47
C ASN A 105 17.15 16.69 12.19
N PRO A 106 17.11 15.70 13.10
CA PRO A 106 18.31 15.25 13.81
C PRO A 106 19.31 14.55 12.89
N ILE A 107 18.89 14.14 11.69
CA ILE A 107 19.69 13.41 10.72
C ILE A 107 20.36 14.40 9.76
N LYS A 108 21.50 14.96 10.20
CA LYS A 108 22.17 16.07 9.51
C LYS A 108 22.41 15.85 8.02
N PHE A 109 22.95 14.70 7.63
CA PHE A 109 23.23 14.42 6.21
C PHE A 109 21.95 14.49 5.35
N TYR A 110 20.81 14.08 5.90
CA TYR A 110 19.55 14.10 5.19
C TYR A 110 18.96 15.50 5.15
N SER A 111 19.08 16.27 6.23
CA SER A 111 18.77 17.70 6.25
C SER A 111 19.56 18.47 5.17
N ASP A 112 20.88 18.21 5.08
CA ASP A 112 21.74 18.82 4.08
C ASP A 112 21.34 18.40 2.65
N TYR A 113 20.97 17.14 2.44
CA TYR A 113 20.44 16.67 1.16
C TYR A 113 19.11 17.37 0.80
N LEU A 114 18.19 17.51 1.75
CA LEU A 114 16.93 18.22 1.54
C LEU A 114 17.17 19.68 1.13
N LEU A 115 18.05 20.40 1.83
CA LEU A 115 18.31 21.81 1.56
C LEU A 115 19.11 22.03 0.26
N ASN A 116 20.16 21.24 0.03
CA ASN A 116 21.10 21.50 -1.07
C ASN A 116 20.71 20.82 -2.38
N SER A 117 19.99 19.69 -2.32
CA SER A 117 19.59 18.94 -3.52
C SER A 117 18.10 19.10 -3.82
N VAL A 118 17.24 18.84 -2.84
CA VAL A 118 15.78 18.78 -3.06
C VAL A 118 15.20 20.19 -3.24
N THR A 119 15.49 21.12 -2.32
CA THR A 119 15.01 22.51 -2.39
C THR A 119 15.53 23.22 -3.64
N ALA A 120 16.83 23.04 -3.96
CA ALA A 120 17.46 23.65 -5.14
C ALA A 120 16.85 23.16 -6.47
N ASN A 121 16.29 21.95 -6.50
CA ASN A 121 15.69 21.33 -7.68
C ASN A 121 14.20 21.02 -7.45
N SER A 122 13.49 21.88 -6.69
CA SER A 122 12.15 21.62 -6.18
C SER A 122 11.16 21.15 -7.25
N TRP A 123 11.15 21.78 -8.42
CA TRP A 123 10.30 21.39 -9.56
C TRP A 123 10.49 19.92 -9.99
N ILE A 124 11.75 19.47 -10.08
CA ILE A 124 12.06 18.09 -10.48
C ILE A 124 11.51 17.13 -9.42
N TYR A 125 11.74 17.43 -8.15
CA TYR A 125 11.24 16.59 -7.05
C TYR A 125 9.73 16.62 -6.90
N VAL A 126 9.06 17.73 -7.20
CA VAL A 126 7.59 17.79 -7.27
C VAL A 126 7.08 16.78 -8.28
N ILE A 127 7.64 16.74 -9.50
CA ILE A 127 7.26 15.77 -10.52
C ILE A 127 7.57 14.35 -10.05
N LEU A 128 8.80 14.10 -9.61
CA LEU A 128 9.24 12.76 -9.21
C LEU A 128 8.40 12.18 -8.08
N VAL A 129 8.07 12.98 -7.06
CA VAL A 129 7.26 12.54 -5.93
C VAL A 129 5.80 12.34 -6.36
N SER A 130 5.18 13.34 -6.99
CA SER A 130 3.75 13.28 -7.35
C SER A 130 3.45 12.14 -8.32
N TYR A 131 4.18 12.06 -9.44
CA TYR A 131 3.99 11.00 -10.42
C TYR A 131 4.58 9.67 -9.97
N GLY A 132 5.69 9.67 -9.23
CA GLY A 132 6.29 8.44 -8.71
C GLY A 132 5.35 7.71 -7.75
N GLU A 133 4.72 8.43 -6.83
CA GLU A 133 3.70 7.85 -5.93
C GLU A 133 2.48 7.35 -6.70
N ALA A 134 1.97 8.12 -7.65
CA ALA A 134 0.80 7.73 -8.44
C ALA A 134 1.07 6.46 -9.27
N ILE A 135 2.21 6.41 -9.96
CA ILE A 135 2.63 5.26 -10.80
C ILE A 135 2.89 4.03 -9.93
N LEU A 136 3.59 4.19 -8.80
CA LEU A 136 3.82 3.10 -7.85
C LEU A 136 2.49 2.55 -7.34
N GLY A 137 1.58 3.44 -6.93
CA GLY A 137 0.28 3.08 -6.42
C GLY A 137 -0.56 2.31 -7.43
N ALA A 138 -0.69 2.84 -8.65
CA ALA A 138 -1.38 2.18 -9.75
C ALA A 138 -0.77 0.82 -10.08
N SER A 139 0.56 0.73 -10.11
CA SER A 139 1.28 -0.51 -10.38
C SER A 139 0.98 -1.57 -9.32
N LEU A 140 1.03 -1.22 -8.03
CA LEU A 140 0.71 -2.12 -6.94
C LEU A 140 -0.76 -2.60 -7.02
N ILE A 141 -1.71 -1.70 -7.31
CA ILE A 141 -3.13 -2.08 -7.50
C ILE A 141 -3.28 -3.09 -8.64
N ILE A 142 -2.73 -2.80 -9.82
CA ILE A 142 -2.82 -3.69 -10.99
C ILE A 142 -2.16 -5.05 -10.70
N LEU A 143 -0.99 -5.03 -10.06
CA LEU A 143 -0.27 -6.26 -9.72
C LEU A 143 -0.99 -7.09 -8.65
N SER A 144 -1.66 -6.46 -7.69
CA SER A 144 -2.50 -7.15 -6.69
C SER A 144 -3.64 -7.93 -7.35
N ALA A 145 -4.30 -7.30 -8.34
CA ALA A 145 -5.32 -7.90 -9.17
C ALA A 145 -4.76 -9.08 -9.99
N LEU A 146 -3.59 -8.87 -10.62
CA LEU A 146 -2.92 -9.92 -11.41
C LEU A 146 -2.48 -11.10 -10.54
N LEU A 147 -2.01 -10.86 -9.31
CA LEU A 147 -1.71 -11.95 -8.39
C LEU A 147 -2.95 -12.81 -8.20
N VAL A 148 -4.09 -12.22 -7.84
CA VAL A 148 -5.33 -12.96 -7.56
C VAL A 148 -5.88 -13.67 -8.79
N TRP A 149 -6.05 -12.95 -9.92
CA TRP A 149 -6.83 -13.42 -11.07
C TRP A 149 -6.02 -14.07 -12.19
N SER A 150 -4.68 -14.02 -12.16
CA SER A 150 -3.88 -14.69 -13.20
C SER A 150 -4.07 -16.22 -13.18
N LYS A 151 -4.50 -16.76 -14.33
CA LYS A 151 -4.62 -18.21 -14.57
C LYS A 151 -3.34 -18.81 -15.18
N GLY A 152 -2.57 -18.01 -15.93
CA GLY A 152 -1.35 -18.46 -16.61
C GLY A 152 -0.12 -18.43 -15.70
N ALA A 153 0.66 -19.52 -15.70
CA ALA A 153 1.88 -19.65 -14.87
C ALA A 153 2.94 -18.58 -15.18
N ARG A 154 3.15 -18.26 -16.47
CA ARG A 154 4.10 -17.22 -16.92
C ARG A 154 3.69 -15.84 -16.41
N LEU A 155 2.42 -15.46 -16.62
CA LEU A 155 1.89 -14.17 -16.16
C LEU A 155 1.97 -14.04 -14.64
N ARG A 156 1.64 -15.10 -13.90
CA ARG A 156 1.76 -15.10 -12.44
C ARG A 156 3.19 -14.91 -11.98
N LYS A 157 4.17 -15.58 -12.62
CA LYS A 157 5.60 -15.42 -12.27
C LYS A 157 6.07 -13.99 -12.49
N SER A 158 5.71 -13.38 -13.63
CA SER A 158 5.98 -11.97 -13.90
C SER A 158 5.30 -11.05 -12.88
N ALA A 159 4.03 -11.30 -12.54
CA ALA A 159 3.30 -10.51 -11.55
C ALA A 159 3.94 -10.59 -10.17
N VAL A 160 4.39 -11.76 -9.72
CA VAL A 160 5.13 -11.92 -8.45
C VAL A 160 6.43 -11.12 -8.47
N MET A 161 7.24 -11.26 -9.52
CA MET A 161 8.52 -10.54 -9.64
C MET A 161 8.33 -9.02 -9.67
N LEU A 162 7.37 -8.52 -10.46
CA LEU A 162 7.05 -7.09 -10.50
C LEU A 162 6.48 -6.59 -9.18
N SER A 163 5.70 -7.42 -8.47
CA SER A 163 5.19 -7.08 -7.12
C SER A 163 6.32 -6.96 -6.11
N MET A 164 7.32 -7.84 -6.17
CA MET A 164 8.50 -7.73 -5.32
C MET A 164 9.25 -6.41 -5.57
N ILE A 165 9.47 -6.06 -6.84
CA ILE A 165 10.15 -4.81 -7.21
C ILE A 165 9.33 -3.61 -6.71
N ALA A 166 8.03 -3.59 -6.98
CA ALA A 166 7.16 -2.50 -6.55
C ALA A 166 7.11 -2.37 -5.01
N MET A 167 7.12 -3.48 -4.27
CA MET A 167 7.20 -3.46 -2.81
C MET A 167 8.53 -2.90 -2.31
N LEU A 168 9.65 -3.26 -2.94
CA LEU A 168 10.97 -2.70 -2.58
C LEU A 168 11.05 -1.21 -2.90
N VAL A 169 10.49 -0.76 -4.03
CA VAL A 169 10.37 0.67 -4.35
C VAL A 169 9.50 1.39 -3.32
N SER A 170 8.39 0.79 -2.90
CA SER A 170 7.57 1.33 -1.82
C SER A 170 8.31 1.40 -0.49
N ALA A 171 9.11 0.37 -0.15
CA ALA A 171 9.92 0.39 1.06
C ALA A 171 10.93 1.54 0.99
N PHE A 172 11.62 1.70 -0.15
CA PHE A 172 12.55 2.80 -0.36
C PHE A 172 11.87 4.18 -0.24
N ALA A 173 10.69 4.37 -0.82
CA ALA A 173 9.92 5.59 -0.66
C ALA A 173 9.58 5.86 0.81
N SER A 174 9.05 4.86 1.53
CA SER A 174 8.77 4.95 2.96
C SER A 174 10.01 5.27 3.80
N ALA A 175 11.18 4.73 3.45
CA ALA A 175 12.44 5.07 4.13
C ALA A 175 12.81 6.54 3.92
N ASN A 176 12.69 7.08 2.71
CA ASN A 176 12.93 8.50 2.43
C ASN A 176 11.96 9.41 3.21
N PHE A 177 10.68 9.05 3.29
CA PHE A 177 9.71 9.79 4.11
C PHE A 177 10.01 9.68 5.59
N PHE A 178 10.46 8.53 6.09
CA PHE A 178 10.92 8.38 7.47
C PHE A 178 12.08 9.33 7.76
N PHE A 179 13.10 9.37 6.91
CA PHE A 179 14.24 10.27 7.08
C PHE A 179 13.83 11.75 7.01
N ALA A 180 12.89 12.11 6.12
CA ALA A 180 12.40 13.48 6.01
C ALA A 180 11.55 13.93 7.21
N THR A 181 10.75 13.03 7.76
CA THR A 181 9.73 13.32 8.77
C THR A 181 10.06 12.79 10.16
N HIS A 182 11.31 12.38 10.40
CA HIS A 182 11.73 11.70 11.62
C HIS A 182 11.33 12.45 12.90
N GLN A 183 11.49 13.77 12.88
CA GLN A 183 11.16 14.69 13.96
C GLN A 183 9.65 14.89 14.19
N ILE A 184 8.81 14.48 13.23
CA ILE A 184 7.34 14.62 13.32
C ILE A 184 6.77 13.35 13.96
N GLN A 185 6.32 13.49 15.21
CA GLN A 185 5.70 12.39 15.95
C GLN A 185 4.53 11.78 15.17
N GLY A 186 4.47 10.44 15.16
CA GLY A 186 3.47 9.68 14.40
C GLY A 186 3.87 9.45 12.94
N THR A 187 4.19 10.51 12.20
CA THR A 187 4.52 10.41 10.75
C THR A 187 5.79 9.61 10.48
N GLY A 188 6.86 9.86 11.24
CA GLY A 188 8.09 9.07 11.12
C GLY A 188 7.84 7.59 11.42
N SER A 189 7.21 7.29 12.56
CA SER A 189 6.91 5.91 12.97
C SER A 189 6.01 5.17 11.98
N LEU A 190 5.02 5.84 11.39
CA LEU A 190 4.15 5.26 10.37
C LEU A 190 4.95 4.87 9.11
N ASN A 191 5.83 5.75 8.64
CA ASN A 191 6.69 5.45 7.50
C ASN A 191 7.66 4.29 7.77
N MET A 192 8.19 4.20 9.00
CA MET A 192 9.01 3.06 9.41
C MET A 192 8.23 1.75 9.43
N LEU A 193 6.97 1.77 9.90
CA LEU A 193 6.08 0.61 9.84
C LEU A 193 5.82 0.21 8.37
N MET A 194 5.50 1.17 7.51
CA MET A 194 5.27 0.92 6.08
C MET A 194 6.49 0.32 5.40
N PHE A 195 7.71 0.80 5.72
CA PHE A 195 8.97 0.25 5.26
C PHE A 195 9.10 -1.25 5.59
N TRP A 196 8.88 -1.63 6.86
CA TRP A 196 9.00 -3.02 7.29
C TRP A 196 7.94 -3.92 6.66
N VAL A 197 6.69 -3.46 6.61
CA VAL A 197 5.60 -4.23 6.00
C VAL A 197 5.84 -4.46 4.51
N ALA A 198 6.29 -3.45 3.77
CA ALA A 198 6.65 -3.58 2.36
C ALA A 198 7.83 -4.55 2.15
N THR A 199 8.88 -4.45 2.98
CA THR A 199 10.05 -5.34 2.93
C THR A 199 9.68 -6.80 3.21
N LEU A 200 8.89 -7.05 4.25
CA LEU A 200 8.41 -8.39 4.59
C LEU A 200 7.48 -8.96 3.50
N SER A 201 6.64 -8.12 2.90
CA SER A 201 5.79 -8.51 1.77
C SER A 201 6.62 -8.90 0.54
N ALA A 202 7.66 -8.13 0.22
CA ALA A 202 8.60 -8.47 -0.85
C ALA A 202 9.30 -9.81 -0.59
N TYR A 203 9.75 -10.05 0.64
CA TYR A 203 10.36 -11.31 1.04
C TYR A 203 9.39 -12.51 0.91
N ALA A 204 8.14 -12.34 1.36
CA ALA A 204 7.12 -13.37 1.25
C ALA A 204 6.78 -13.70 -0.21
N LEU A 205 6.68 -12.68 -1.07
CA LEU A 205 6.54 -12.87 -2.53
C LEU A 205 7.73 -13.63 -3.14
N ALA A 206 8.95 -13.36 -2.69
CA ALA A 206 10.15 -14.07 -3.12
C ALA A 206 10.06 -15.57 -2.81
N ASN A 207 9.58 -15.92 -1.61
CA ASN A 207 9.40 -17.31 -1.22
C ASN A 207 8.30 -18.01 -2.03
N GLU A 208 7.19 -17.33 -2.32
CA GLU A 208 6.13 -17.87 -3.18
C GLU A 208 6.63 -18.15 -4.60
N SER A 209 7.60 -17.37 -5.10
CA SER A 209 8.19 -17.60 -6.42
C SER A 209 9.03 -18.89 -6.52
N ARG A 210 9.49 -19.43 -5.39
CA ARG A 210 10.36 -20.61 -5.30
C ARG A 210 9.60 -21.91 -5.03
N SER A 211 8.37 -21.84 -4.53
CA SER A 211 7.60 -23.01 -4.10
C SER A 211 6.86 -23.72 -5.25
N LYS A 212 7.26 -23.51 -6.51
CA LYS A 212 6.70 -24.09 -7.73
C LYS A 212 7.78 -24.34 -8.75
#